data_AF-A0A9D3AKI3-F1
#
_entry.id   AF-A0A9D3AKI3-F1
#
_cell.length_a   1.000
_cell.length_b   1.000
_cell.length_c   1.000
_cell.angle_alpha   90.00
_cell.angle_beta   90.00
_cell.angle_gamma   90.00
#
_symmetry.space_group_name_H-M   'P 1'
#
loop_
_entity.id
_entity.type
_entity.pdbx_description
1 polymer ?
#
loop_
_entity_poly.entity_id
_entity_poly.type
_entity_poly.pdbx_seq_one_letter_code
_entity_poly.pdbx_strand_id
1 'polypeptide(L)'
;MAVFWILAIHSLFLLLVLWRADAYSFYFVDGKRSRTVKSRRHVLMFAYFVRYLRGHKNYLANTGILWGLALVLPVFFEKTADTFALPMGFALLTFNTPVCILLSGDPALERAVRFLAGQGKGFCIPYGLFLFFCNFAADVIFLCSWQIQSGGVTARMAGMAAVFSGLGAVLSVMLEWFFPVRGWKIESDLWHHPRKYVVPGIMLMLAGGISHFTK
;
A
#
# COMPACT_ATOMS: atom_id res chain seq x y z
N MET A 1 -3.33 -25.38 2.83
CA MET A 1 -4.34 -25.37 1.74
C MET A 1 -5.44 -24.35 2.00
N ALA A 2 -6.25 -24.47 3.06
CA ALA A 2 -7.36 -23.53 3.33
C ALA A 2 -6.94 -22.05 3.45
N VAL A 3 -5.77 -21.76 4.02
CA VAL A 3 -5.28 -20.38 4.16
C VAL A 3 -4.93 -19.74 2.81
N PHE A 4 -4.39 -20.52 1.86
CA PHE A 4 -4.14 -20.04 0.51
C PHE A 4 -5.43 -19.77 -0.24
N TRP A 5 -6.48 -20.56 -0.01
CA TRP A 5 -7.82 -20.25 -0.52
C TRP A 5 -8.38 -18.97 0.10
N ILE A 6 -8.19 -18.74 1.40
CA ILE A 6 -8.62 -17.49 2.05
C ILE A 6 -7.87 -16.28 1.50
N LEU A 7 -6.54 -16.39 1.34
CA LEU A 7 -5.71 -15.35 0.73
C LEU A 7 -6.06 -15.15 -0.75
N ALA A 8 -6.28 -16.21 -1.51
CA ALA A 8 -6.70 -16.12 -2.90
C ALA A 8 -8.10 -15.52 -3.02
N ILE A 9 -9.04 -15.86 -2.13
CA ILE A 9 -10.38 -15.27 -2.08
C ILE A 9 -10.30 -13.82 -1.63
N HIS A 10 -9.44 -13.44 -0.69
CA HIS A 10 -9.22 -12.05 -0.30
C HIS A 10 -8.56 -11.25 -1.41
N SER A 11 -7.52 -11.79 -2.05
CA SER A 11 -6.87 -11.18 -3.21
C SER A 11 -7.83 -11.06 -4.38
N LEU A 12 -8.66 -12.08 -4.64
CA LEU A 12 -9.71 -12.07 -5.66
C LEU A 12 -10.83 -11.10 -5.28
N PHE A 13 -11.23 -11.03 -4.01
CA PHE A 13 -12.21 -10.07 -3.51
C PHE A 13 -11.68 -8.65 -3.63
N LEU A 14 -10.41 -8.42 -3.31
CA LEU A 14 -9.74 -7.15 -3.53
C LEU A 14 -9.67 -6.82 -5.01
N LEU A 15 -9.27 -7.77 -5.87
CA LEU A 15 -9.28 -7.63 -7.33
C LEU A 15 -10.69 -7.41 -7.87
N LEU A 16 -11.73 -7.99 -7.28
CA LEU A 16 -13.14 -7.81 -7.66
C LEU A 16 -13.68 -6.48 -7.18
N VAL A 17 -13.29 -6.02 -5.99
CA VAL A 17 -13.54 -4.65 -5.50
C VAL A 17 -12.82 -3.65 -6.40
N LEU A 18 -11.62 -3.98 -6.87
CA LEU A 18 -10.82 -3.21 -7.83
C LEU A 18 -11.44 -3.23 -9.23
N TRP A 19 -11.97 -4.38 -9.67
CA TRP A 19 -12.62 -4.54 -10.97
C TRP A 19 -13.99 -3.85 -10.98
N ARG A 20 -14.76 -3.98 -9.89
CA ARG A 20 -15.99 -3.21 -9.65
C ARG A 20 -15.70 -1.73 -9.39
N ALA A 21 -14.44 -1.34 -9.18
CA ALA A 21 -14.00 0.03 -9.42
C ALA A 21 -13.97 0.22 -10.95
N ASP A 22 -15.14 0.61 -11.47
CA ASP A 22 -15.59 0.68 -12.85
C ASP A 22 -14.58 1.14 -13.94
N ALA A 23 -14.10 0.19 -14.74
CA ALA A 23 -13.12 0.38 -15.81
C ALA A 23 -13.63 1.11 -17.09
N TYR A 24 -14.94 1.42 -17.19
CA TYR A 24 -15.55 1.96 -18.43
C TYR A 24 -16.45 3.17 -18.24
N SER A 25 -16.13 4.07 -17.31
CA SER A 25 -16.89 5.31 -17.14
C SER A 25 -16.46 6.46 -18.06
N PHE A 26 -15.86 6.19 -19.22
CA PHE A 26 -15.15 7.21 -20.01
C PHE A 26 -15.96 7.98 -21.07
N TYR A 27 -17.27 7.76 -21.21
CA TYR A 27 -18.09 8.60 -22.10
C TYR A 27 -18.80 9.72 -21.34
N PHE A 28 -18.35 10.96 -21.56
CA PHE A 28 -19.09 12.17 -21.24
C PHE A 28 -20.37 12.20 -22.10
N VAL A 29 -21.54 12.08 -21.47
CA VAL A 29 -22.75 12.70 -21.98
C VAL A 29 -23.38 13.41 -20.80
N ASP A 30 -23.52 14.72 -20.94
CA ASP A 30 -24.10 15.61 -19.96
C ASP A 30 -25.53 15.19 -19.61
N GLY A 31 -25.83 15.08 -18.32
CA GLY A 31 -27.20 14.88 -17.86
C GLY A 31 -27.33 14.13 -16.55
N LYS A 32 -27.44 14.88 -15.46
CA LYS A 32 -28.16 14.56 -14.20
C LYS A 32 -27.99 13.14 -13.62
N ARG A 33 -27.20 12.98 -12.53
CA ARG A 33 -27.52 12.15 -11.33
C ARG A 33 -26.40 12.20 -10.27
N SER A 34 -26.76 12.65 -9.06
CA SER A 34 -25.87 13.06 -7.95
C SER A 34 -25.12 11.92 -7.21
N ARG A 35 -25.48 10.64 -7.41
CA ARG A 35 -24.82 9.50 -6.71
C ARG A 35 -23.78 8.76 -7.55
N THR A 36 -23.98 8.67 -8.86
CA THR A 36 -23.09 7.97 -9.82
C THR A 36 -21.79 8.74 -10.09
N VAL A 37 -21.80 10.07 -9.94
CA VAL A 37 -20.64 10.96 -10.16
C VAL A 37 -19.51 10.72 -9.16
N LYS A 38 -19.81 10.30 -7.92
CA LYS A 38 -18.78 10.05 -6.89
C LYS A 38 -17.99 8.77 -7.16
N SER A 39 -18.65 7.68 -7.55
CA SER A 39 -18.01 6.40 -7.89
C SER A 39 -17.04 6.55 -9.07
N ARG A 40 -17.41 7.35 -10.07
CA ARG A 40 -16.67 7.66 -11.30
C ARG A 40 -15.28 8.26 -11.06
N ARG A 41 -15.13 9.10 -10.03
CA ARG A 41 -13.88 9.82 -9.74
C ARG A 41 -12.79 8.90 -9.19
N HIS A 42 -13.17 7.91 -8.38
CA HIS A 42 -12.20 7.04 -7.70
C HIS A 42 -11.42 6.13 -8.67
N VAL A 43 -12.07 5.67 -9.75
CA VAL A 43 -11.44 4.81 -10.78
C VAL A 43 -10.42 5.57 -11.62
N LEU A 44 -10.74 6.81 -12.01
CA LEU A 44 -9.81 7.68 -12.73
C LEU A 44 -8.51 7.89 -11.96
N MET A 45 -8.61 8.06 -10.64
CA MET A 45 -7.45 8.27 -9.78
C MET A 45 -6.61 7.01 -9.63
N PHE A 46 -7.26 5.85 -9.47
CA PHE A 46 -6.55 4.57 -9.43
C PHE A 46 -5.81 4.28 -10.74
N ALA A 47 -6.48 4.41 -11.88
CA ALA A 47 -5.86 4.26 -13.20
C ALA A 47 -4.74 5.28 -13.42
N TYR A 48 -4.90 6.51 -12.93
CA TYR A 48 -3.85 7.51 -12.91
C TYR A 48 -2.64 7.03 -12.09
N PHE A 49 -2.80 6.50 -10.89
CA PHE A 49 -1.67 6.00 -10.08
C PHE A 49 -0.93 4.85 -10.74
N VAL A 50 -1.66 3.90 -11.33
CA VAL A 50 -1.05 2.79 -12.09
C VAL A 50 -0.31 3.33 -13.31
N ARG A 51 -0.89 4.27 -14.05
CA ARG A 51 -0.26 4.90 -15.22
C ARG A 51 0.98 5.71 -14.81
N TYR A 52 0.89 6.45 -13.70
CA TYR A 52 1.97 7.23 -13.13
C TYR A 52 3.12 6.32 -12.74
N LEU A 53 2.84 5.25 -11.99
CA LEU A 53 3.85 4.26 -11.60
C LEU A 53 4.52 3.63 -12.83
N ARG A 54 3.74 3.28 -13.87
CA ARG A 54 4.27 2.73 -15.11
C ARG A 54 5.11 3.72 -15.91
N GLY A 55 4.80 5.01 -15.83
CA GLY A 55 5.58 6.09 -16.45
C GLY A 55 6.92 6.32 -15.76
N HIS A 56 6.99 6.14 -14.44
CA HIS A 56 8.20 6.33 -13.63
C HIS A 56 8.91 5.00 -13.37
N LYS A 57 9.82 4.60 -14.28
CA LYS A 57 10.58 3.33 -14.17
C LYS A 57 11.29 3.14 -12.83
N ASN A 58 11.78 4.21 -12.22
CA ASN A 58 12.44 4.19 -10.92
C ASN A 58 11.50 3.73 -9.79
N TYR A 59 10.20 4.03 -9.89
CA TYR A 59 9.20 3.72 -8.87
C TYR A 59 8.82 2.25 -8.96
N LEU A 60 8.68 1.74 -10.19
CA LEU A 60 8.52 0.31 -10.45
C LEU A 60 9.73 -0.49 -9.96
N ALA A 61 10.95 -0.03 -10.28
CA ALA A 61 12.17 -0.69 -9.83
C ALA A 61 12.24 -0.77 -8.30
N ASN A 62 11.95 0.34 -7.59
CA ASN A 62 11.92 0.32 -6.12
C ASN A 62 10.85 -0.62 -5.55
N THR A 63 9.64 -0.62 -6.13
CA THR A 63 8.56 -1.53 -5.70
C THR A 63 8.96 -2.99 -5.94
N GLY A 64 9.58 -3.28 -7.08
CA GLY A 64 10.12 -4.60 -7.40
C GLY A 64 11.25 -5.04 -6.47
N ILE A 65 12.16 -4.13 -6.09
CA ILE A 65 13.22 -4.40 -5.10
C ILE A 65 12.62 -4.74 -3.74
N LEU A 66 11.58 -4.02 -3.30
CA LEU A 66 10.90 -4.29 -2.05
C LEU A 66 10.20 -5.66 -2.06
N TRP A 67 9.58 -6.05 -3.18
CA TRP A 67 9.02 -7.39 -3.35
C TRP A 67 10.10 -8.47 -3.45
N GLY A 68 11.25 -8.17 -4.03
CA GLY A 68 12.43 -9.02 -3.98
C GLY A 68 12.91 -9.22 -2.54
N LEU A 69 12.97 -8.15 -1.74
CA LEU A 69 13.28 -8.21 -0.32
C LEU A 69 12.25 -9.08 0.43
N ALA A 70 10.96 -9.00 0.09
CA ALA A 70 9.91 -9.86 0.64
C ALA A 70 10.19 -11.35 0.42
N LEU A 71 10.81 -11.74 -0.70
CA LEU A 71 11.20 -13.12 -0.96
C LEU A 71 12.38 -13.56 -0.10
N VAL A 72 13.35 -12.69 0.14
CA VAL A 72 14.61 -13.03 0.83
C VAL A 72 14.48 -12.88 2.36
N LEU A 73 13.65 -11.98 2.86
CA LEU A 73 13.43 -11.71 4.29
C LEU A 73 13.20 -12.98 5.14
N PRO A 74 12.34 -13.94 4.72
CA PRO A 74 12.14 -15.17 5.49
C PRO A 74 13.42 -15.98 5.72
N VAL A 75 14.41 -15.93 4.81
CA VAL A 75 15.67 -16.70 4.94
C VAL A 75 16.50 -16.21 6.12
N PHE A 76 16.48 -14.89 6.35
CA PHE A 76 17.15 -14.28 7.49
C PHE A 76 16.40 -14.57 8.79
N PHE A 77 15.08 -14.64 8.71
CA PHE A 77 14.22 -14.83 9.87
C PHE A 77 14.06 -16.28 10.31
N GLU A 78 14.23 -17.27 9.42
CA GLU A 78 14.22 -18.69 9.78
C GLU A 78 15.29 -19.00 10.83
N LYS A 79 16.44 -18.31 10.76
CA LYS A 79 17.53 -18.43 11.75
C LYS A 79 17.22 -17.75 13.07
N THR A 80 16.30 -16.80 13.09
CA THR A 80 15.83 -16.10 14.30
C THR A 80 14.46 -16.63 14.67
N ALA A 81 14.41 -17.71 15.45
CA ALA A 81 13.19 -18.39 15.90
C ALA A 81 12.30 -17.56 16.86
N ASP A 82 12.11 -16.28 16.57
CA ASP A 82 11.37 -15.34 17.38
C ASP A 82 10.01 -15.02 16.75
N THR A 83 8.98 -14.98 17.59
CA THR A 83 7.60 -14.53 17.28
C THR A 83 7.54 -13.16 16.61
N PHE A 84 8.64 -12.39 16.68
CA PHE A 84 8.80 -11.07 16.09
C PHE A 84 9.13 -11.04 14.60
N ALA A 85 9.66 -12.13 14.04
CA ALA A 85 10.05 -12.21 12.63
C ALA A 85 8.90 -11.86 11.67
N LEU A 86 7.71 -12.42 11.89
CA LEU A 86 6.54 -12.23 11.04
C LEU A 86 6.02 -10.77 11.09
N PRO A 87 5.69 -10.20 12.26
CA PRO A 87 5.28 -8.79 12.35
C PRO A 87 6.35 -7.81 11.86
N MET A 88 7.64 -8.10 12.10
CA MET A 88 8.74 -7.28 11.60
C MET A 88 8.80 -7.31 10.08
N GLY A 89 8.64 -8.47 9.45
CA GLY A 89 8.57 -8.62 7.99
C GLY A 89 7.49 -7.73 7.38
N PHE A 90 6.26 -7.81 7.89
CA PHE A 90 5.16 -6.96 7.43
C PHE A 90 5.46 -5.47 7.63
N ALA A 91 6.03 -5.09 8.79
CA ALA A 91 6.41 -3.70 9.06
C ALA A 91 7.46 -3.19 8.07
N LEU A 92 8.49 -3.98 7.76
CA LEU A 92 9.52 -3.62 6.79
C LEU A 92 8.96 -3.49 5.36
N LEU A 93 7.98 -4.32 4.99
CA LEU A 93 7.37 -4.24 3.66
C LEU A 93 6.47 -3.02 3.47
N THR A 94 6.20 -2.25 4.54
CA THR A 94 5.58 -0.93 4.42
C THR A 94 6.56 0.17 3.96
N PHE A 95 7.85 -0.13 3.76
CA PHE A 95 8.86 0.77 3.14
C PHE A 95 8.57 1.03 1.63
N ASN A 96 7.32 1.33 1.29
CA ASN A 96 6.89 1.58 -0.07
C ASN A 96 7.04 3.06 -0.45
N THR A 97 8.27 3.56 -0.30
CA THR A 97 8.64 4.98 -0.32
C THR A 97 8.07 5.80 -1.49
N PRO A 98 8.23 5.42 -2.77
CA PRO A 98 7.71 6.20 -3.91
C PRO A 98 6.19 6.20 -3.99
N VAL A 99 5.58 5.08 -3.60
CA VAL A 99 4.14 4.92 -3.64
C VAL A 99 3.50 5.75 -2.51
N CYS A 100 4.19 5.89 -1.38
CA CYS A 100 3.77 6.68 -0.20
C CYS A 100 3.96 8.22 -0.34
N ILE A 101 4.51 8.68 -1.47
CA ILE A 101 4.75 10.11 -1.77
C ILE A 101 4.05 10.57 -3.05
N LEU A 102 3.09 9.80 -3.57
CA LEU A 102 2.43 10.04 -4.86
C LEU A 102 1.71 11.40 -4.93
N LEU A 103 1.11 11.86 -3.82
CA LEU A 103 0.51 13.21 -3.77
C LEU A 103 1.58 14.29 -3.74
N SER A 104 2.66 14.06 -3.00
CA SER A 104 3.78 15.00 -2.85
C SER A 104 4.66 15.09 -4.10
N GLY A 105 4.69 14.02 -4.91
CA GLY A 105 5.46 13.90 -6.16
C GLY A 105 4.81 14.55 -7.37
N ASP A 106 3.52 14.88 -7.31
CA ASP A 106 2.83 15.65 -8.35
C ASP A 106 2.18 16.91 -7.75
N PRO A 107 2.83 18.08 -7.86
CA PRO A 107 2.30 19.35 -7.37
C PRO A 107 0.99 19.77 -8.05
N ALA A 108 0.74 19.33 -9.29
CA ALA A 108 -0.52 19.61 -9.98
C ALA A 108 -1.66 18.77 -9.38
N LEU A 109 -1.38 17.51 -9.04
CA LEU A 109 -2.29 16.65 -8.29
C LEU A 109 -2.55 17.18 -6.87
N GLU A 110 -1.49 17.59 -6.14
CA GLU A 110 -1.64 18.22 -4.82
C GLU A 110 -2.57 19.44 -4.89
N ARG A 111 -2.31 20.35 -5.84
CA ARG A 111 -3.17 21.53 -6.06
C ARG A 111 -4.60 21.13 -6.40
N ALA A 112 -4.81 20.23 -7.36
CA ALA A 112 -6.15 19.81 -7.76
C ALA A 112 -6.97 19.24 -6.60
N VAL A 113 -6.34 18.44 -5.72
CA VAL A 113 -6.99 17.84 -4.56
C VAL A 113 -7.27 18.87 -3.46
N ARG A 114 -6.40 19.87 -3.28
CA ARG A 114 -6.55 20.91 -2.24
C ARG A 114 -7.52 22.02 -2.64
N PHE A 115 -7.58 22.40 -3.91
CA PHE A 115 -8.44 23.50 -4.39
C PHE A 115 -9.90 23.10 -4.59
N LEU A 116 -10.21 21.85 -4.92
CA LEU A 116 -11.60 21.42 -5.11
C LEU A 116 -12.25 20.96 -3.79
N ALA A 117 -13.28 21.69 -3.35
CA ALA A 117 -14.09 21.32 -2.20
C ALA A 117 -14.66 19.89 -2.34
N GLY A 118 -14.39 19.04 -1.34
CA GLY A 118 -14.87 17.65 -1.29
C GLY A 118 -13.99 16.61 -2.01
N GLN A 119 -12.91 17.01 -2.70
CA GLN A 119 -11.99 16.06 -3.35
C GLN A 119 -11.06 15.33 -2.38
N GLY A 120 -10.90 15.79 -1.13
CA GLY A 120 -10.08 15.10 -0.14
C GLY A 120 -10.49 13.65 0.10
N LYS A 121 -11.79 13.39 0.34
CA LYS A 121 -12.33 12.02 0.43
C LYS A 121 -12.30 11.30 -0.92
N GLY A 122 -12.44 12.05 -2.02
CA GLY A 122 -12.30 11.58 -3.40
C GLY A 122 -10.93 10.98 -3.70
N PHE A 123 -9.86 11.58 -3.15
CA PHE A 123 -8.47 11.16 -3.28
C PHE A 123 -8.05 10.13 -2.23
N CYS A 124 -8.36 10.37 -0.95
CA CYS A 124 -7.84 9.56 0.16
C CYS A 124 -8.30 8.10 0.09
N ILE A 125 -9.53 7.85 -0.36
CA ILE A 125 -10.07 6.49 -0.50
C ILE A 125 -9.32 5.69 -1.58
N PRO A 126 -9.25 6.13 -2.85
CA PRO A 126 -8.59 5.35 -3.90
C PRO A 126 -7.09 5.30 -3.70
N TYR A 127 -6.49 6.37 -3.14
CA TYR A 127 -5.08 6.36 -2.79
C TYR A 127 -4.79 5.36 -1.66
N GLY A 128 -5.59 5.36 -0.59
CA GLY A 128 -5.48 4.38 0.50
C GLY A 128 -5.71 2.94 0.02
N LEU A 129 -6.69 2.70 -0.85
CA LEU A 129 -6.92 1.38 -1.46
C LEU A 129 -5.75 0.94 -2.33
N PHE A 130 -5.13 1.87 -3.07
CA PHE A 130 -3.94 1.59 -3.87
C PHE A 130 -2.73 1.21 -3.00
N LEU A 131 -2.45 1.98 -1.95
CA LEU A 131 -1.40 1.66 -0.98
C LEU A 131 -1.64 0.31 -0.29
N PHE A 132 -2.89 0.08 0.13
CA PHE A 132 -3.29 -1.17 0.74
C PHE A 132 -2.99 -2.35 -0.17
N PHE A 133 -3.37 -2.25 -1.45
CA PHE A 133 -3.10 -3.30 -2.44
C PHE A 133 -1.60 -3.54 -2.63
N CYS A 134 -0.80 -2.48 -2.78
CA CYS A 134 0.64 -2.61 -2.96
C CYS A 134 1.34 -3.26 -1.74
N ASN A 135 0.95 -2.86 -0.53
CA ASN A 135 1.48 -3.43 0.71
C ASN A 135 1.00 -4.87 0.91
N PHE A 136 -0.28 -5.14 0.68
CA PHE A 136 -0.84 -6.49 0.81
C PHE A 136 -0.23 -7.46 -0.20
N ALA A 137 0.04 -7.02 -1.44
CA ALA A 137 0.77 -7.82 -2.42
C ALA A 137 2.17 -8.19 -1.94
N ALA A 138 2.90 -7.24 -1.33
CA ALA A 138 4.21 -7.52 -0.73
C ALA A 138 4.10 -8.54 0.42
N ASP A 139 3.11 -8.38 1.31
CA ASP A 139 2.87 -9.29 2.43
C ASP A 139 2.49 -10.70 1.97
N VAL A 140 1.71 -10.83 0.89
CA VAL A 140 1.38 -12.12 0.28
C VAL A 140 2.62 -12.79 -0.32
N ILE A 141 3.48 -12.03 -1.02
CA ILE A 141 4.75 -12.54 -1.55
C ILE A 141 5.64 -13.05 -0.41
N PHE A 142 5.72 -12.28 0.68
CA PHE A 142 6.45 -12.67 1.89
C PHE A 142 5.90 -13.95 2.52
N LEU A 143 4.58 -14.06 2.69
CA LEU A 143 3.94 -15.27 3.23
C LEU A 143 4.13 -16.49 2.31
N CYS A 144 4.09 -16.31 1.00
CA CYS A 144 4.40 -17.38 0.04
C CYS A 144 5.85 -17.85 0.20
N SER A 145 6.80 -16.93 0.34
CA SER A 145 8.20 -17.29 0.58
C SER A 145 8.40 -17.96 1.94
N TRP A 146 7.73 -17.46 2.99
CA TRP A 146 7.73 -18.08 4.33
C TRP A 146 7.18 -19.50 4.30
N GLN A 147 6.11 -19.75 3.55
CA GLN A 147 5.56 -21.10 3.40
C GLN A 147 6.56 -22.07 2.77
N ILE A 148 7.31 -21.64 1.76
CA ILE A 148 8.26 -22.49 1.05
C ILE A 148 9.41 -22.90 1.97
N GLN A 149 9.84 -21.99 2.85
CA GLN A 149 11.02 -22.19 3.71
C GLN A 149 10.67 -22.93 5.00
N SER A 150 9.75 -22.39 5.80
CA SER A 150 9.48 -22.92 7.14
C SER A 150 8.22 -23.80 7.19
N GLY A 151 7.32 -23.66 6.22
CA GLY A 151 5.99 -24.28 6.25
C GLY A 151 5.09 -23.70 7.36
N GLY A 152 3.77 -23.72 7.17
CA GLY A 152 2.81 -23.43 8.25
C GLY A 152 2.18 -22.04 8.25
N VAL A 153 1.95 -21.43 7.08
CA VAL A 153 1.13 -20.21 6.99
C VAL A 153 -0.26 -20.46 7.56
N THR A 154 -0.54 -19.81 8.69
CA THR A 154 -1.78 -19.96 9.47
C THR A 154 -2.75 -18.81 9.15
N ALA A 155 -4.06 -19.02 9.34
CA ALA A 155 -5.08 -17.98 9.14
C ALA A 155 -4.79 -16.69 9.95
N ARG A 156 -4.19 -16.83 11.14
CA ARG A 156 -3.71 -15.70 11.95
C ARG A 156 -2.66 -14.84 11.23
N MET A 157 -1.75 -15.46 10.48
CA MET A 157 -0.71 -14.75 9.72
C MET A 157 -1.30 -13.99 8.55
N ALA A 158 -2.29 -14.58 7.86
CA ALA A 158 -3.06 -13.88 6.83
C ALA A 158 -3.83 -12.68 7.40
N GLY A 159 -4.42 -12.83 8.60
CA GLY A 159 -5.06 -11.73 9.32
C GLY A 159 -4.08 -10.62 9.69
N MET A 160 -2.88 -10.96 10.17
CA MET A 160 -1.83 -9.98 10.47
C MET A 160 -1.38 -9.22 9.22
N ALA A 161 -1.16 -9.90 8.08
CA ALA A 161 -0.86 -9.25 6.81
C ALA A 161 -1.94 -8.22 6.41
N ALA A 162 -3.22 -8.60 6.50
CA ALA A 162 -4.32 -7.68 6.19
C ALA A 162 -4.36 -6.46 7.14
N VAL A 163 -4.07 -6.65 8.43
CA VAL A 163 -4.05 -5.56 9.42
C VAL A 163 -2.84 -4.64 9.19
N PHE A 164 -1.64 -5.19 8.99
CA PHE A 164 -0.42 -4.40 8.77
C PHE A 164 -0.46 -3.61 7.46
N SER A 165 -0.87 -4.24 6.36
CA SER A 165 -1.07 -3.53 5.08
C SER A 165 -2.15 -2.45 5.19
N GLY A 166 -3.24 -2.71 5.92
CA GLY A 166 -4.32 -1.75 6.21
C GLY A 166 -3.85 -0.54 6.99
N LEU A 167 -3.23 -0.78 8.15
CA LEU A 167 -2.67 0.28 8.99
C LEU A 167 -1.59 1.05 8.24
N GLY A 168 -0.73 0.38 7.47
CA GLY A 168 0.34 1.00 6.70
C GLY A 168 -0.21 1.96 5.65
N ALA A 169 -1.27 1.54 4.95
CA ALA A 169 -1.97 2.40 4.00
C ALA A 169 -2.60 3.63 4.68
N VAL A 170 -3.31 3.43 5.80
CA VAL A 170 -3.95 4.54 6.53
C VAL A 170 -2.93 5.54 7.04
N LEU A 171 -1.85 5.06 7.69
CA LEU A 171 -0.81 5.95 8.22
C LEU A 171 -0.08 6.69 7.10
N SER A 172 0.21 6.05 5.97
CA SER A 172 0.84 6.72 4.82
C SER A 172 -0.07 7.79 4.21
N VAL A 173 -1.37 7.51 4.03
CA VAL A 173 -2.35 8.52 3.56
C VAL A 173 -2.44 9.68 4.54
N MET A 174 -2.55 9.41 5.85
CA MET A 174 -2.64 10.45 6.87
C MET A 174 -1.37 11.30 6.89
N LEU A 175 -0.20 10.66 6.88
CA LEU A 175 1.08 11.35 6.88
C LEU A 175 1.22 12.25 5.65
N GLU A 176 0.73 11.81 4.49
CA GLU A 176 0.76 12.62 3.28
C GLU A 176 -0.26 13.76 3.28
N TRP A 177 -1.42 13.52 3.91
CA TRP A 177 -2.45 14.53 4.03
C TRP A 177 -2.09 15.64 5.02
N PHE A 178 -1.42 15.31 6.12
CA PHE A 178 -1.03 16.30 7.15
C PHE A 178 0.36 16.90 6.91
N PHE A 179 1.31 16.10 6.42
CA PHE A 179 2.71 16.50 6.24
C PHE A 179 3.22 16.16 4.82
N PRO A 180 2.65 16.77 3.76
CA PRO A 180 3.12 16.57 2.39
C PRO A 180 4.56 17.09 2.24
N VAL A 181 5.37 16.41 1.42
CA VAL A 181 6.75 16.87 1.13
C VAL A 181 6.67 17.99 0.09
N ARG A 182 7.12 19.19 0.44
CA ARG A 182 7.07 20.39 -0.41
C ARG A 182 8.45 20.95 -0.67
N GLY A 183 8.58 21.73 -1.75
CA GLY A 183 9.78 22.53 -2.03
C GLY A 183 10.98 21.72 -2.53
N TRP A 184 10.77 20.49 -3.02
CA TRP A 184 11.79 19.70 -3.70
C TRP A 184 12.07 20.29 -5.09
N LYS A 185 13.34 20.24 -5.53
CA LYS A 185 13.77 20.75 -6.85
C LYS A 185 13.96 19.61 -7.84
N ILE A 186 14.39 18.45 -7.33
CA ILE A 186 14.64 17.24 -8.11
C ILE A 186 13.82 16.11 -7.49
N GLU A 187 13.32 15.20 -8.32
CA GLU A 187 12.56 14.03 -7.85
C GLU A 187 13.36 13.20 -6.82
N SER A 188 14.68 13.13 -6.98
CA SER A 188 15.62 12.50 -6.02
C SER A 188 15.44 13.02 -4.58
N ASP A 189 15.13 14.30 -4.40
CA ASP A 189 15.02 14.92 -3.07
C ASP A 189 13.88 14.31 -2.26
N LEU A 190 12.78 13.87 -2.91
CA LEU A 190 11.68 13.21 -2.20
C LEU A 190 12.12 11.90 -1.58
N TRP A 191 13.02 11.17 -2.24
CA TRP A 191 13.50 9.86 -1.79
C TRP A 191 14.47 9.98 -0.62
N HIS A 192 15.14 11.11 -0.48
CA HIS A 192 16.09 11.33 0.62
C HIS A 192 15.40 11.95 1.84
N HIS A 193 14.14 12.37 1.68
CA HIS A 193 13.40 13.00 2.77
C HIS A 193 13.18 12.02 3.93
N PRO A 194 13.49 12.40 5.19
CA PRO A 194 13.45 11.50 6.35
C PRO A 194 12.04 10.98 6.67
N ARG A 195 11.00 11.67 6.18
CA ARG A 195 9.58 11.27 6.28
C ARG A 195 9.33 9.81 5.89
N LYS A 196 10.11 9.25 4.95
CA LYS A 196 9.94 7.86 4.48
C LYS A 196 10.08 6.79 5.58
N TYR A 197 10.75 7.11 6.68
CA TYR A 197 10.97 6.18 7.79
C TYR A 197 9.88 6.22 8.86
N VAL A 198 8.96 7.20 8.81
CA VAL A 198 7.98 7.41 9.89
C VAL A 198 6.97 6.26 9.97
N VAL A 199 6.32 5.91 8.85
CA VAL A 199 5.31 4.84 8.83
C VAL A 199 5.94 3.48 9.17
N PRO A 200 7.05 3.06 8.54
CA PRO A 200 7.70 1.80 8.90
C PRO A 200 8.22 1.79 10.34
N GLY A 201 8.69 2.91 10.87
CA GLY A 201 9.09 3.03 12.27
C GLY A 201 7.94 2.76 13.24
N ILE A 202 6.78 3.36 13.01
CA ILE A 202 5.56 3.10 13.81
C ILE A 202 5.15 1.62 13.69
N MET A 203 5.21 1.05 12.48
CA MET A 203 4.87 -0.35 12.25
C MET A 203 5.82 -1.30 12.98
N LEU A 204 7.11 -1.00 13.02
CA LEU A 204 8.11 -1.79 13.75
C LEU A 204 7.87 -1.75 15.26
N MET A 205 7.48 -0.60 15.82
CA MET A 205 7.11 -0.50 17.23
C MET A 205 5.87 -1.36 17.55
N LEU A 206 4.85 -1.33 16.68
CA LEU A 206 3.66 -2.19 16.81
C LEU A 206 4.01 -3.66 16.70
N ALA A 207 4.87 -4.03 15.74
CA ALA A 207 5.38 -5.38 15.58
C ALA A 207 6.09 -5.87 16.85
N GLY A 208 6.91 -5.03 17.48
CA GLY A 208 7.60 -5.35 18.73
C GLY A 208 6.63 -5.55 19.89
N GLY A 209 5.63 -4.66 20.01
CA GLY A 209 4.56 -4.80 21.00
C GLY A 209 3.77 -6.10 20.86
N ILE A 210 3.31 -6.43 19.65
CA ILE A 210 2.58 -7.68 19.37
C ILE A 210 3.41 -8.91 19.75
N SER A 211 4.71 -8.84 19.50
CA SER A 211 5.64 -9.95 19.79
C SER A 211 5.87 -10.16 21.28
N HIS A 212 5.79 -9.08 22.07
CA HIS A 212 5.82 -9.15 23.52
C HIS A 212 4.54 -9.77 24.10
N PHE A 213 3.37 -9.49 23.52
CA PHE A 213 2.08 -10.05 23.97
C PHE A 213 1.83 -11.51 23.54
N THR A 214 2.71 -12.06 22.70
CA THR A 214 2.55 -13.41 22.13
C THR A 214 3.58 -14.42 22.64
N LYS A 215 4.51 -13.98 23.50
CA LYS A 215 5.31 -14.84 24.38
C LYS A 215 4.53 -15.11 25.66
#